data_AF-A0A3D5FSJ1-F1
#
_entry.id   AF-A0A3D5FSJ1-F1
#
_cell.length_a   1.000
_cell.length_b   1.000
_cell.length_c   1.000
_cell.angle_alpha   90.00
_cell.angle_beta   90.00
_cell.angle_gamma   90.00
#
_symmetry.space_group_name_H-M   'P 1'
#
loop_
_entity.id
_entity.type
_entity.pdbx_description
1 polymer ?
#
loop_
_entity_poly.entity_id
_entity_poly.type
_entity_poly.pdbx_seq_one_letter_code
_entity_poly.pdbx_strand_id
1 'polypeptide(L)' 'MKLRPLLLCALAYVVMTFPVAVIWHITLFEDLYRSLGYFEGEPSFALGFAAIASQALILAAVYPRFHDAERPL' A
#
# COMPACT_ATOMS: atom_id res chain seq x y z
N MET A 1 18.36 2.94 9.13
CA MET A 1 17.16 2.67 9.96
C MET A 1 17.30 1.36 10.70
N LYS A 2 16.70 1.25 11.90
CA LYS A 2 16.56 -0.03 12.62
C LYS A 2 15.42 -0.85 12.00
N LEU A 3 15.47 -2.18 12.11
CA LEU A 3 14.45 -3.08 11.55
C LEU A 3 13.06 -2.87 12.16
N ARG A 4 12.97 -2.67 13.47
CA ARG A 4 11.70 -2.47 14.20
C ARG A 4 10.86 -1.29 13.66
N PRO A 5 11.38 -0.05 13.59
CA PRO A 5 10.58 1.07 13.07
C PRO A 5 10.22 0.90 11.59
N LEU A 6 11.08 0.27 10.78
CA LEU A 6 10.76 -0.04 9.39
C LEU A 6 9.52 -0.94 9.30
N LEU A 7 9.50 -2.04 10.07
CA LEU A 7 8.39 -2.97 10.10
C LEU A 7 7.11 -2.32 10.66
N LEU A 8 7.21 -1.46 11.67
CA LEU A 8 6.05 -0.75 12.22
C LEU A 8 5.47 0.25 11.21
N CYS A 9 6.30 1.01 10.49
CA CYS A 9 5.85 1.90 9.42
C CYS A 9 5.18 1.12 8.29
N ALA A 10 5.80 0.03 7.83
CA ALA A 10 5.22 -0.81 6.80
C ALA A 10 3.89 -1.42 7.24
N LEU A 11 3.80 -1.93 8.47
CA LEU A 11 2.58 -2.49 9.02
C LEU A 11 1.46 -1.45 9.12
N ALA A 12 1.76 -0.26 9.65
CA ALA A 12 0.79 0.84 9.74
C ALA A 12 0.25 1.22 8.36
N TYR A 13 1.12 1.30 7.35
CA TYR A 13 0.72 1.59 5.98
C TYR A 13 -0.21 0.51 5.42
N VAL A 14 0.13 -0.77 5.57
CA VAL A 14 -0.70 -1.88 5.09
C VAL A 14 -2.07 -1.88 5.78
N VAL A 15 -2.09 -1.76 7.11
CA VAL A 15 -3.33 -1.82 7.91
C VAL A 15 -4.29 -0.69 7.54
N MET A 16 -3.78 0.50 7.21
CA MET A 16 -4.62 1.63 6.82
C MET A 16 -5.04 1.58 5.35
N THR A 17 -4.12 1.22 4.46
CA THR A 17 -4.32 1.33 3.01
C THR A 17 -5.09 0.14 2.44
N PHE A 18 -4.82 -1.08 2.93
CA PHE A 18 -5.43 -2.29 2.38
C PHE A 18 -6.96 -2.33 2.55
N PRO A 19 -7.54 -2.03 3.73
CA PRO A 19 -9.00 -2.01 3.89
C PRO A 19 -9.67 -0.95 3.00
N VAL A 20 -9.07 0.25 2.92
CA VAL A 20 -9.57 1.33 2.07
C VAL A 20 -9.53 0.91 0.60
N ALA A 21 -8.45 0.28 0.15
CA ALA A 21 -8.33 -0.23 -1.21
C ALA A 21 -9.38 -1.31 -1.52
N VAL A 22 -9.62 -2.24 -0.59
CA VAL A 22 -10.66 -3.27 -0.75
C VAL A 22 -12.04 -2.64 -0.89
N ILE A 23 -12.39 -1.71 0.00
CA ILE A 23 -13.66 -0.98 -0.06
C ILE A 23 -13.77 -0.24 -1.41
N TRP A 24 -12.73 0.46 -1.82
CA TRP A 24 -12.72 1.21 -3.08
C TRP A 24 -12.92 0.32 -4.31
N HIS A 25 -12.11 -0.72 -4.46
CA HIS A 25 -12.09 -1.56 -5.67
C HIS A 25 -13.29 -2.51 -5.78
N ILE A 26 -13.84 -2.97 -4.64
CA ILE A 26 -14.83 -4.05 -4.63
C ILE A 26 -16.22 -3.56 -4.24
N THR A 27 -16.35 -2.41 -3.56
CA THR A 27 -17.68 -1.89 -3.18
C THR A 27 -18.08 -0.65 -3.95
N LEU A 28 -17.17 0.32 -4.09
CA LEU A 28 -17.51 1.63 -4.66
C LEU A 28 -17.34 1.69 -6.19
N PHE A 29 -16.34 0.99 -6.73
CA PHE A 29 -15.95 1.13 -8.13
C PHE A 29 -15.86 -0.21 -8.88
N GLU A 30 -16.51 -1.26 -8.38
CA GLU A 30 -16.45 -2.60 -8.99
C GLU A 30 -16.77 -2.56 -10.50
N ASP A 31 -17.89 -1.94 -10.88
CA ASP A 31 -18.33 -1.84 -12.28
C ASP A 31 -17.33 -1.09 -13.16
N LEU A 32 -16.73 -0.01 -12.63
CA LEU A 32 -15.71 0.76 -13.34
C LEU A 32 -14.48 -0.12 -13.59
N TYR A 33 -13.98 -0.81 -12.57
CA TYR A 33 -12.82 -1.69 -12.70
C TYR A 33 -13.09 -2.89 -13.62
N ARG A 34 -14.31 -3.45 -13.60
CA ARG A 34 -14.74 -4.48 -14.56
C ARG A 34 -14.77 -3.92 -15.99
N SER A 35 -15.30 -2.72 -16.20
CA SER A 35 -15.35 -2.08 -17.52
C SER A 35 -13.97 -1.75 -18.10
N LEU A 36 -13.00 -1.49 -17.22
CA LEU A 36 -11.59 -1.26 -17.58
C LEU A 36 -10.81 -2.56 -17.85
N GLY A 37 -11.44 -3.73 -17.70
CA GLY A 37 -10.77 -5.02 -17.82
C GLY A 37 -9.75 -5.27 -16.71
N TYR A 38 -9.84 -4.54 -15.60
CA TYR A 38 -8.89 -4.65 -14.48
C TYR A 38 -9.02 -5.99 -13.74
N PHE A 39 -10.23 -6.57 -13.74
CA PHE A 39 -10.51 -7.89 -13.21
C PHE A 39 -11.17 -8.76 -14.29
N GLU A 40 -10.41 -9.65 -14.94
CA GLU A 40 -10.97 -10.75 -15.72
C GLU A 40 -11.32 -11.91 -14.79
N GLY A 41 -12.44 -11.81 -14.06
CA GLY A 41 -12.90 -12.83 -13.11
C GLY A 41 -12.92 -12.36 -11.65
N GLU A 42 -12.61 -13.25 -10.71
CA GLU A 42 -12.59 -12.91 -9.28
C GLU A 42 -11.34 -12.09 -8.91
N PRO A 43 -11.48 -10.95 -8.21
CA PRO A 43 -10.36 -10.14 -7.75
C PRO A 43 -9.40 -10.94 -6.85
N SER A 44 -8.10 -10.95 -7.17
CA SER A 44 -7.10 -11.57 -6.32
C SER A 44 -6.69 -10.66 -5.17
N PHE A 45 -7.28 -10.88 -3.99
CA PHE A 45 -6.88 -10.21 -2.76
C PHE A 45 -5.41 -10.41 -2.40
N ALA A 46 -4.84 -11.58 -2.73
CA ALA A 46 -3.43 -11.87 -2.48
C ALA A 46 -2.50 -10.97 -3.30
N LEU A 47 -2.82 -10.73 -4.58
CA LEU A 47 -2.05 -9.81 -5.43
C LEU A 47 -2.21 -8.36 -4.97
N GLY A 48 -3.44 -7.94 -4.63
CA GLY A 48 -3.68 -6.61 -4.06
C GLY A 48 -2.91 -6.37 -2.76
N PHE A 49 -2.89 -7.36 -1.88
CA PHE A 49 -2.12 -7.30 -0.64
C PHE A 49 -0.61 -7.25 -0.91
N ALA A 50 -0.10 -8.09 -1.81
CA ALA A 50 1.31 -8.09 -2.18
C ALA A 50 1.76 -6.74 -2.77
N ALA A 51 0.93 -6.13 -3.61
CA ALA A 51 1.17 -4.79 -4.15
C ALA A 51 1.29 -3.75 -3.02
N ILE A 52 0.30 -3.69 -2.12
CA ILE A 52 0.32 -2.74 -0.99
C ILE A 52 1.47 -3.02 -0.03
N ALA A 53 1.80 -4.28 0.25
CA ALA A 53 2.93 -4.65 1.08
C ALA A 53 4.26 -4.20 0.47
N SER A 54 4.44 -4.37 -0.84
CA SER A 54 5.64 -3.87 -1.53
C SER A 54 5.77 -2.35 -1.46
N GLN A 55 4.67 -1.61 -1.66
CA GLN A 55 4.63 -0.16 -1.50
C GLN A 55 4.96 0.27 -0.08
N ALA A 56 4.44 -0.44 0.92
CA ALA A 56 4.71 -0.19 2.33
C ALA A 56 6.19 -0.31 2.66
N LEU A 57 6.86 -1.35 2.15
CA LEU A 57 8.29 -1.55 2.35
C LEU A 57 9.13 -0.48 1.65
N ILE A 58 8.76 -0.11 0.43
CA ILE A 58 9.43 0.96 -0.31
C ILE A 58 9.30 2.28 0.45
N LEU A 59 8.09 2.67 0.84
CA LEU A 59 7.84 3.90 1.60
C LEU A 59 8.56 3.89 2.95
N ALA A 60 8.47 2.80 3.71
CA ALA A 60 9.15 2.71 5.00
C ALA A 60 10.67 2.82 4.87
N ALA A 61 11.28 2.31 3.78
CA ALA A 61 12.71 2.41 3.55
C ALA A 61 13.13 3.78 2.99
N VAL A 62 12.34 4.37 2.12
CA VAL A 62 12.69 5.58 1.36
C VAL A 62 12.32 6.85 2.11
N TYR A 63 11.17 6.90 2.78
CA TYR A 63 10.65 8.11 3.43
C TYR A 63 11.63 8.77 4.40
N PRO A 64 12.35 8.03 5.28
CA PRO A 64 13.28 8.66 6.21
C PRO A 64 14.49 9.32 5.53
N ARG A 65 14.85 8.90 4.31
CA ARG A 65 15.92 9.56 3.54
C ARG A 65 15.53 10.96 3.07
N PHE A 66 14.24 11.19 2.86
CA PHE A 66 13.73 12.53 2.55
C PHE A 66 13.58 13.38 3.81
N HIS A 67 13.23 12.77 4.95
CA HIS A 67 13.11 13.50 6.22
C HIS A 67 14.47 13.91 6.80
N ASP A 68 15.50 13.05 6.70
CA ASP A 68 16.86 13.40 7.16
C ASP A 68 17.49 14.54 6.32
N ALA A 69 17.01 14.78 5.09
CA ALA A 69 17.43 15.92 4.27
C ALA A 69 16.91 17.28 4.79
N GLU A 70 15.88 17.27 5.63
CA GLU A 70 15.24 18.48 6.19
C GLU A 70 15.76 18.86 7.59
N ARG A 71 16.73 18.12 8.16
CA ARG A 71 17.39 18.52 9.41
C ARG A 71 18.52 19.53 9.13
N PRO A 72 18.37 20.83 9.49
CA PRO A 72 19.50 21.74 9.50
C PRO A 72 20.50 21.28 10.58
N LEU A 73 21.78 21.32 10.22
CA LEU A 73 22.93 21.07 11.12
C LEU A 73 22.97 22.07 12.28
#